data_AF-A0A7V9SMN0-F1
#
_entry.id   AF-A0A7V9SMN0-F1
#
_cell.length_a   1.000
_cell.length_b   1.000
_cell.length_c   1.000
_cell.angle_alpha   90.00
_cell.angle_beta   90.00
_cell.angle_gamma   90.00
#
_symmetry.space_group_name_H-M   'P 1'
#
loop_
_entity.id
_entity.type
_entity.pdbx_description
1 polymer ?
#
loop_
_entity_poly.entity_id
_entity_poly.type
_entity_poly.pdbx_seq_one_letter_code
_entity_poly.pdbx_strand_id
1 'polypeptide(L)' 'MREPKVRPTSIDGLFEVSLMVNRDNRGSFREVYQAEKFAALGLPDLGPVQWNVAEIEDRGTLRGFHAEPWDKFVHMIA' A
#
# COMPACT_ATOMS: atom_id res chain seq x y z
N MET A 1 -5.31 18.19 -0.34
CA MET A 1 -4.81 16.97 0.33
C MET A 1 -3.40 16.73 -0.21
N ARG A 2 -2.42 16.29 0.59
CA ARG A 2 -1.05 16.06 0.09
C ARG A 2 -0.99 14.72 -0.66
N GLU A 3 -0.24 14.67 -1.75
CA GLU A 3 -0.04 13.45 -2.55
C GLU A 3 0.87 12.44 -1.84
N PRO A 4 0.68 11.12 -2.03
CA PRO A 4 1.64 10.12 -1.59
C PRO A 4 2.96 10.28 -2.36
N LYS A 5 4.05 9.75 -1.79
CA LYS A 5 5.36 9.72 -2.46
C LYS A 5 5.72 8.29 -2.82
N VAL A 6 6.30 8.11 -4.01
CA VAL A 6 6.73 6.81 -4.53
C VAL A 6 8.24 6.80 -4.68
N ARG A 7 8.88 5.69 -4.31
CA ARG A 7 10.30 5.44 -4.53
C ARG A 7 10.49 4.03 -5.12
N PRO A 8 11.16 3.87 -6.28
CA PRO A 8 11.53 2.54 -6.77
C PRO A 8 12.60 1.91 -5.87
N THR A 9 12.62 0.59 -5.82
CA THR A 9 13.66 -0.17 -5.11
C THR A 9 14.70 -0.73 -6.08
N SER A 10 15.66 -1.52 -5.58
CA SER A 10 16.58 -2.27 -6.43
C SER A 10 15.94 -3.50 -7.10
N ILE A 11 14.69 -3.83 -6.77
CA ILE A 11 13.93 -4.90 -7.39
C ILE A 11 12.98 -4.26 -8.40
N ASP A 12 13.13 -4.65 -9.67
CA ASP A 12 12.29 -4.14 -10.75
C ASP A 12 10.81 -4.44 -10.47
N GLY A 13 9.96 -3.43 -10.62
CA GLY A 13 8.52 -3.53 -10.33
C GLY A 13 8.13 -3.40 -8.86
N LEU A 14 9.10 -3.31 -7.92
CA LEU A 14 8.82 -3.09 -6.50
C LEU A 14 9.02 -1.62 -6.12
N PHE A 15 7.97 -1.04 -5.54
CA PHE A 15 7.92 0.36 -5.12
C PHE A 15 7.60 0.50 -3.64
N GLU A 16 8.27 1.44 -2.99
CA GLU A 16 7.87 1.93 -1.67
C GLU A 16 6.96 3.14 -1.79
N VAL A 17 5.80 3.09 -1.15
CA VAL A 17 4.81 4.17 -1.14
C VAL A 17 4.66 4.76 0.26
N SER A 18 5.01 6.03 0.40
CA SER A 18 4.78 6.79 1.63
C SER A 18 3.39 7.43 1.59
N LEU A 19 2.43 6.80 2.26
CA LEU A 19 1.06 7.31 2.39
C LEU A 19 0.99 8.51 3.32
N MET A 20 0.19 9.51 2.92
CA MET A 20 -0.08 10.67 3.76
C MET A 20 -1.07 10.30 4.87
N VAL A 21 -0.70 10.58 6.11
CA VAL A 21 -1.56 10.36 7.29
C VAL A 21 -2.07 11.71 7.79
N ASN A 22 -3.37 11.95 7.62
CA ASN A 22 -4.04 13.10 8.20
C ASN A 22 -4.47 12.73 9.63
N ARG A 23 -4.06 13.52 10.63
CA ARG A 23 -4.40 13.28 12.05
C ARG A 23 -5.13 14.47 12.64
N ASP A 24 -6.14 14.20 13.46
CA ASP A 24 -6.84 15.19 14.27
C ASP A 24 -7.34 14.56 15.59
N ASN A 25 -8.15 15.28 16.36
CA ASN A 25 -8.67 14.82 17.65
C ASN A 25 -9.64 13.62 17.56
N ARG A 26 -10.05 13.19 16.37
CA ARG A 26 -10.92 12.03 16.12
C ARG A 26 -10.14 10.78 15.73
N GLY A 27 -8.84 10.93 15.44
CA GLY A 27 -7.98 9.83 15.03
C GLY A 27 -7.21 10.15 13.75
N SER A 28 -7.19 9.20 12.80
CA SER A 28 -6.45 9.40 11.56
C SER A 28 -7.08 8.82 10.33
N PHE A 29 -6.84 9.49 9.21
CA PHE A 29 -7.35 9.15 7.91
C PHE A 29 -6.22 9.06 6.88
N ARG A 30 -6.30 8.05 6.02
CA ARG A 30 -5.38 7.80 4.90
C ARG A 30 -6.21 7.45 3.68
N GLU A 31 -5.96 8.13 2.56
CA GLU A 31 -6.38 7.65 1.26
C GLU A 31 -5.32 6.62 0.82
N VAL A 32 -5.65 5.34 0.97
CA VAL A 32 -4.68 4.26 0.77
C VAL A 32 -4.41 4.03 -0.72
N TYR A 33 -5.42 4.21 -1.56
CA TYR A 33 -5.32 4.06 -3.01
C TYR A 33 -6.28 5.02 -3.71
N GLN A 34 -5.80 5.65 -4.78
CA GLN A 34 -6.61 6.35 -5.77
C GLN A 34 -5.89 6.19 -7.12
N ALA A 35 -6.62 5.68 -8.12
CA ALA A 35 -6.02 5.21 -9.38
C ALA A 35 -5.28 6.32 -10.15
N GLU A 36 -5.90 7.49 -10.33
CA GLU A 36 -5.34 8.60 -11.10
C GLU A 36 -4.06 9.17 -10.46
N LYS A 37 -4.00 9.25 -9.13
CA LYS A 37 -2.83 9.71 -8.37
C LYS A 37 -1.68 8.73 -8.48
N PHE A 38 -1.97 7.44 -8.35
CA PHE A 38 -0.95 6.40 -8.48
C PHE A 38 -0.40 6.37 -9.90
N ALA A 39 -1.27 6.46 -10.91
CA ALA A 39 -0.87 6.58 -12.31
C ALA A 39 -0.03 7.84 -12.56
N ALA A 40 -0.43 9.00 -12.02
CA ALA A 40 0.33 10.25 -12.14
C ALA A 40 1.71 10.19 -11.45
N LEU A 41 1.89 9.28 -10.49
CA LEU A 41 3.17 9.01 -9.82
C LEU A 41 4.00 7.94 -10.55
N GLY A 42 3.54 7.44 -11.70
CA GLY A 42 4.26 6.48 -12.53
C GLY A 42 4.17 5.02 -12.04
N LEU A 43 3.21 4.71 -11.16
CA LEU A 43 2.96 3.33 -10.76
C LEU A 43 2.17 2.59 -11.85
N PRO A 44 2.38 1.26 -12.00
CA PRO A 44 1.51 0.42 -12.82
C PRO A 44 0.05 0.53 -12.39
N ASP A 45 -0.87 0.31 -13.32
CA ASP A 45 -2.29 0.20 -12.98
C ASP A 45 -2.53 -1.03 -12.11
N LEU A 46 -3.00 -0.81 -10.88
CA LEU A 46 -3.28 -1.88 -9.93
C LEU A 46 -4.57 -2.64 -10.27
N GLY A 47 -5.54 -1.99 -10.93
CA GLY A 47 -6.84 -2.58 -11.26
C GLY A 47 -7.48 -3.40 -10.13
N PRO A 48 -7.67 -2.85 -8.91
CA PRO A 48 -8.03 -3.64 -7.74
C PRO A 48 -9.40 -4.32 -7.90
N VAL A 49 -9.39 -5.65 -7.93
CA VAL A 49 -10.60 -6.50 -7.96
C VAL A 49 -10.82 -7.24 -6.65
N GLN A 50 -9.86 -7.19 -5.73
CA GLN A 50 -9.91 -7.86 -4.43
C GLN A 50 -9.26 -7.00 -3.34
N TRP A 51 -9.86 -7.00 -2.16
CA TRP A 51 -9.32 -6.37 -0.95
C TRP A 51 -9.33 -7.38 0.20
N ASN A 52 -8.17 -7.59 0.83
CA ASN A 52 -8.03 -8.51 1.95
C ASN A 52 -7.50 -7.76 3.17
N VAL A 53 -7.86 -8.24 4.35
CA VAL A 53 -7.29 -7.80 5.62
C VAL A 53 -6.78 -9.03 6.34
N ALA A 54 -5.54 -8.97 6.81
CA ALA A 54 -4.95 -10.00 7.65
C ALA A 54 -4.72 -9.44 9.05
N GLU A 55 -5.27 -10.11 10.04
CA GLU A 55 -4.96 -9.86 11.45
C GLU A 55 -3.89 -10.86 11.91
N ILE A 56 -2.89 -10.33 12.61
CA ILE A 56 -1.79 -11.12 13.15
C ILE A 56 -1.92 -11.06 14.68
N GLU A 57 -2.34 -12.16 15.28
CA GLU A 57 -2.52 -12.27 16.73
C GLU A 57 -1.17 -12.29 17.45
N ASP A 58 -0.26 -13.15 17.01
CA ASP A 58 1.01 -13.37 17.70
C ASP A 58 2.18 -12.60 17.06
N ARG A 59 2.88 -11.83 17.88
CA ARG A 59 4.16 -11.20 17.50
C ARG A 59 5.18 -12.29 17.13
N GLY A 60 5.81 -12.13 15.97
CA GLY A 60 6.78 -13.09 15.46
C GLY A 60 6.21 -14.07 14.44
N THR A 61 4.90 -14.00 14.16
CA THR A 61 4.29 -14.75 13.06
C THR A 61 4.91 -14.36 11.72
N LEU A 62 5.43 -15.35 10.99
CA LEU A 62 5.90 -15.21 9.61
C LEU A 62 4.84 -15.77 8.65
N ARG A 63 4.46 -14.99 7.61
CA ARG A 63 3.57 -15.42 6.53
C ARG A 63 4.26 -15.23 5.18
N GLY A 64 4.46 -16.31 4.44
CA GLY A 64 5.11 -16.29 3.12
C GLY A 64 6.23 -17.34 2.96
N PHE A 65 6.99 -17.30 1.86
CA PHE A 65 6.87 -16.37 0.72
C PHE A 65 5.83 -16.84 -0.29
N HIS A 66 4.79 -16.03 -0.51
CA HIS A 66 3.75 -16.32 -1.50
C HIS A 66 3.98 -15.48 -2.76
N ALA A 67 3.79 -16.09 -3.93
CA ALA A 67 3.79 -15.41 -5.21
C ALA A 67 2.44 -15.68 -5.89
N GLU A 68 1.90 -14.64 -6.52
CA GLU A 68 0.67 -14.69 -7.29
C GLU A 68 0.92 -13.90 -8.60
N PRO A 69 0.29 -14.27 -9.72
CA PRO A 69 0.48 -13.62 -11.01
C PRO A 69 -0.28 -12.27 -11.12
N TRP A 70 -0.28 -11.46 -10.06
CA TRP A 70 -0.88 -10.13 -10.02
C TRP A 70 -0.14 -9.21 -9.06
N ASP A 71 -0.28 -7.90 -9.29
CA ASP A 71 0.30 -6.87 -8.45
C ASP A 71 -0.40 -6.78 -7.09
N LYS A 72 0.39 -6.49 -6.05
CA LYS A 72 -0.12 -6.35 -4.68
C LYS A 72 0.28 -5.00 -4.11
N PHE A 73 -0.72 -4.25 -3.65
CA PHE A 73 -0.49 -3.09 -2.81
C PHE A 73 -0.75 -3.46 -1.35
N VAL A 74 0.32 -3.50 -0.55
CA VAL A 74 0.28 -3.91 0.85
C VAL A 74 0.62 -2.72 1.75
N HIS A 75 -0.21 -2.49 2.76
CA HIS A 75 0.04 -1.48 3.79
C HIS A 75 -0.31 -2.01 5.18
N MET A 76 0.28 -1.40 6.20
CA MET A 76 -0.06 -1.63 7.60
C MET A 76 -1.24 -0.75 8.00
N ILE A 77 -2.17 -1.27 8.81
CA ILE A 77 -3.36 -0.53 9.27
C ILE A 77 -3.09 0.23 10.58
N ALA A 78 -2.12 -0.20 11.39
CA ALA A 78 -1.74 0.42 12.66
C ALA A 78 -0.22 0.48 12.83
#